data_AF-A0A6P0XJ88-F1
#
_entry.id   AF-A0A6P0XJ88-F1
#
_cell.length_a   1.000
_cell.length_b   1.000
_cell.length_c   1.000
_cell.angle_alpha   90.00
_cell.angle_beta   90.00
_cell.angle_gamma   90.00
#
_symmetry.space_group_name_H-M   'P 1'
#
loop_
_entity.id
_entity.type
_entity.pdbx_description
1 polymer ?
#
loop_
_entity_poly.entity_id
_entity_poly.type
_entity_poly.pdbx_seq_one_letter_code
_entity_poly.pdbx_strand_id
1 'polypeptide(L)'
;MAAQNNWEKQILEEISNIHKATIIAGSVGSGEIFEQANIDAYQFTPNRGLDQNQRYYLIGPEWSIIQQSSLLKAGHDMLGDRLGFTIDFEEWFEDFEYEFQKNLPSTKKPATSKLKPWGKEVANRPKKLNLLTKEQAREKGYMKIRFWKDRTVEKDSEVLAGTYTELRQQLLDRMKQQSVDVQVYGIPTTAYQQEVKFVPQVILFFVEDVEDVEPGWEPVYGRFSFRVNGETYNTINQARALQLATKINQQFGEGVGYVWRKGKTTISYTDKENGYRMWLNCRSQADGESLIKRALAIQGVSFAKSKMGVRENADASNAYPTIPPTETIYGKQKRLPRRKPIANVRFVRSELHIWGRPEPVVLIDKVNYRANALISA
;
A
#
# COMPACT_ATOMS: atom_id res chain seq x y z
N MET A 1 24.49 -52.06 0.86
CA MET A 1 23.56 -51.03 0.33
C MET A 1 22.17 -51.22 0.94
N ALA A 2 21.97 -50.87 2.23
CA ALA A 2 20.68 -51.09 2.90
C ALA A 2 20.30 -50.01 3.93
N ALA A 3 20.94 -48.83 3.89
CA ALA A 3 20.71 -47.76 4.88
C ALA A 3 20.06 -46.48 4.31
N GLN A 4 19.79 -46.41 3.00
CA GLN A 4 19.27 -45.19 2.36
C GLN A 4 17.73 -45.04 2.35
N ASN A 5 16.96 -46.08 2.69
CA ASN A 5 15.49 -46.07 2.54
C ASN A 5 14.69 -45.67 3.80
N ASN A 6 15.34 -45.29 4.91
CA ASN A 6 14.63 -45.08 6.18
C ASN A 6 14.17 -43.62 6.39
N TRP A 7 14.91 -42.64 5.86
CA TRP A 7 14.60 -41.21 6.04
C TRP A 7 13.45 -40.74 5.13
N GLU A 8 13.32 -41.30 3.92
CA GLU A 8 12.19 -41.00 3.03
C GLU A 8 10.86 -41.47 3.61
N LYS A 9 10.84 -42.65 4.26
CA LYS A 9 9.65 -43.13 4.98
C LYS A 9 9.28 -42.23 6.16
N GLN A 10 10.26 -41.74 6.91
CA GLN A 10 10.02 -40.81 8.01
C GLN A 10 9.46 -39.47 7.53
N ILE A 11 9.98 -38.91 6.44
CA ILE A 11 9.46 -37.66 5.85
C ILE A 11 8.03 -37.85 5.32
N LEU A 12 7.73 -38.99 4.69
CA LEU A 12 6.38 -39.29 4.21
C LEU A 12 5.38 -39.48 5.36
N GLU A 13 5.80 -40.07 6.48
CA GLU A 13 4.98 -40.15 7.71
C GLU A 13 4.78 -38.77 8.36
N GLU A 14 5.79 -37.91 8.38
CA GLU A 14 5.67 -36.54 8.88
C GLU A 14 4.71 -35.71 8.03
N ILE A 15 4.84 -35.77 6.70
CA ILE A 15 3.93 -35.09 5.75
C ILE A 15 2.51 -35.63 5.91
N SER A 16 2.33 -36.94 6.06
CA SER A 16 1.03 -37.60 6.29
C SER A 16 0.38 -37.14 7.60
N ASN A 17 1.17 -36.98 8.67
CA ASN A 17 0.68 -36.52 9.97
C ASN A 17 0.36 -35.01 10.00
N ILE A 18 1.12 -34.18 9.27
CA ILE A 18 0.87 -32.74 9.15
C ILE A 18 -0.42 -32.45 8.36
N HIS A 19 -0.79 -33.30 7.41
CA HIS A 19 -1.99 -33.13 6.58
C HIS A 19 -3.27 -33.75 7.15
N LYS A 20 -3.25 -34.27 8.39
CA LYS A 20 -4.48 -34.65 9.12
C LYS A 20 -5.21 -33.42 9.64
N ALA A 21 -5.68 -32.57 8.74
CA ALA A 21 -6.82 -31.70 9.00
C ALA A 21 -8.08 -32.48 8.63
N THR A 22 -8.79 -33.00 9.62
CA THR A 22 -10.14 -33.54 9.43
C THR A 22 -11.07 -32.86 10.43
N ILE A 23 -11.86 -31.89 9.98
CA ILE A 23 -13.29 -31.83 10.30
C ILE A 23 -14.00 -31.30 9.04
N ILE A 24 -14.62 -32.21 8.28
CA ILE A 24 -15.80 -31.87 7.48
C ILE A 24 -16.96 -32.50 8.26
N ALA A 25 -17.87 -31.66 8.75
CA ALA A 25 -19.06 -32.10 9.47
C ALA A 25 -19.91 -33.03 8.58
N GLY A 26 -20.52 -34.04 9.21
CA GLY A 26 -20.99 -35.27 8.58
C GLY A 26 -21.97 -35.12 7.40
N SER A 27 -21.95 -36.12 6.52
CA SER A 27 -22.98 -36.29 5.50
C SER A 27 -24.29 -36.72 6.18
N VAL A 28 -25.36 -36.01 5.83
CA VAL A 28 -26.74 -36.45 6.09
C VAL A 28 -27.28 -36.95 4.75
N GLY A 29 -27.76 -38.19 4.74
CA GLY A 29 -28.60 -38.73 3.68
C GLY A 29 -27.91 -39.71 2.75
N SER A 30 -28.11 -40.99 3.06
CA SER A 30 -27.95 -42.12 2.14
C SER A 30 -28.88 -41.97 0.93
N GLY A 31 -28.30 -41.71 -0.24
CA GLY A 31 -28.92 -41.97 -1.53
C GLY A 31 -28.04 -42.95 -2.28
N GLU A 32 -28.60 -44.07 -2.74
CA GLU A 32 -27.86 -45.12 -3.43
C GLU A 32 -27.19 -44.55 -4.69
N ILE A 33 -25.85 -44.64 -4.72
CA ILE A 33 -24.99 -43.98 -5.72
C ILE A 33 -25.19 -44.54 -7.14
N PHE A 34 -25.91 -45.65 -7.28
CA PHE A 34 -26.03 -46.41 -8.53
C PHE A 34 -27.31 -46.15 -9.34
N GLU A 35 -28.15 -45.17 -8.97
CA GLU A 35 -29.35 -44.79 -9.73
C GLU A 35 -29.34 -43.32 -10.23
N GLN A 36 -28.18 -42.78 -10.64
CA GLN A 36 -28.16 -41.51 -11.38
C GLN A 36 -28.07 -41.75 -12.89
N ALA A 37 -29.20 -41.61 -13.58
CA ALA A 37 -29.34 -41.84 -15.03
C ALA A 37 -28.60 -40.85 -15.95
N ASN A 38 -27.67 -40.04 -15.44
CA ASN A 38 -27.02 -38.94 -16.18
C ASN A 38 -25.50 -38.91 -15.90
N ILE A 39 -24.79 -40.01 -16.11
CA ILE A 39 -23.32 -40.02 -16.11
C ILE A 39 -22.87 -40.01 -17.56
N ASP A 40 -22.40 -38.85 -18.02
CA ASP A 40 -21.83 -38.69 -19.34
C ASP A 40 -20.30 -38.76 -19.26
N ALA A 41 -19.68 -39.21 -20.34
CA ALA A 41 -18.24 -39.21 -20.50
C ALA A 41 -17.85 -38.27 -21.64
N TYR A 42 -17.09 -37.22 -21.32
CA TYR A 42 -16.62 -36.25 -22.31
C TYR A 42 -15.12 -36.36 -22.49
N GLN A 43 -14.69 -36.30 -23.74
CA GLN A 43 -13.29 -36.18 -24.10
C GLN A 43 -12.92 -34.71 -24.30
N PHE A 44 -11.86 -34.26 -23.63
CA PHE A 44 -11.43 -32.87 -23.60
C PHE A 44 -9.93 -32.75 -23.85
N THR A 45 -9.55 -31.71 -24.59
CA THR A 45 -8.16 -31.28 -24.79
C THR A 45 -8.11 -29.76 -24.52
N PRO A 46 -7.39 -29.30 -23.48
CA PRO A 46 -7.35 -27.89 -23.08
C PRO A 46 -6.92 -26.91 -24.19
N ASN A 47 -5.93 -27.29 -25.01
CA ASN A 47 -5.51 -26.55 -26.18
C ASN A 47 -5.02 -27.51 -27.28
N ARG A 48 -5.79 -27.64 -28.37
CA ARG A 48 -5.45 -28.54 -29.49
C ARG A 48 -4.09 -28.25 -30.15
N GLY A 49 -3.62 -27.00 -30.11
CA GLY A 49 -2.33 -26.63 -30.70
C GLY A 49 -1.13 -27.04 -29.85
N LEU A 50 -1.27 -26.95 -28.52
CA LEU A 50 -0.18 -27.25 -27.57
C LEU A 50 -0.18 -28.72 -27.14
N ASP A 51 -1.36 -29.28 -26.86
CA ASP A 51 -1.52 -30.61 -26.27
C ASP A 51 -1.57 -31.74 -27.31
N GLN A 52 -1.62 -31.38 -28.60
CA GLN A 52 -1.63 -32.29 -29.76
C GLN A 52 -2.66 -33.44 -29.59
N ASN A 53 -2.17 -34.65 -29.29
CA ASN A 53 -2.96 -35.87 -29.17
C ASN A 53 -3.36 -36.22 -27.73
N GLN A 54 -2.97 -35.43 -26.73
CA GLN A 54 -3.35 -35.70 -25.36
C GLN A 54 -4.84 -35.43 -25.15
N ARG A 55 -5.53 -36.47 -24.66
CA ARG A 55 -6.98 -36.49 -24.47
C ARG A 55 -7.25 -36.85 -23.03
N TYR A 56 -7.97 -35.97 -22.35
CA TYR A 56 -8.43 -36.17 -20.98
C TYR A 56 -9.90 -36.58 -21.01
N TYR A 57 -10.30 -37.42 -20.06
CA TYR A 57 -11.67 -37.90 -19.93
C TYR A 57 -12.28 -37.33 -18.66
N LEU A 58 -13.45 -36.71 -18.79
CA LEU A 58 -14.25 -36.22 -17.68
C LEU A 58 -15.48 -37.10 -17.58
N ILE A 59 -15.75 -37.63 -16.38
CA ILE A 59 -16.87 -38.52 -16.12
C ILE A 59 -17.68 -37.96 -14.96
N GLY A 60 -18.98 -37.85 -15.14
CA GLY A 60 -19.90 -37.40 -14.11
C GLY A 60 -21.18 -36.79 -14.67
N PRO A 61 -22.06 -36.25 -13.83
CA PRO A 61 -23.17 -35.43 -14.27
C PRO A 61 -22.67 -34.13 -14.91
N GLU A 62 -23.46 -33.55 -15.84
CA GLU A 62 -23.09 -32.38 -16.66
C GLU A 62 -22.47 -31.23 -15.84
N TRP A 63 -23.06 -30.89 -14.69
CA TRP A 63 -22.55 -29.83 -13.81
C TRP A 63 -21.13 -30.12 -13.29
N SER A 64 -20.84 -31.40 -12.99
CA SER A 64 -19.53 -31.84 -12.50
C SER A 64 -18.49 -31.79 -13.61
N ILE A 65 -18.88 -32.15 -14.83
CA ILE A 65 -18.02 -32.03 -16.01
C ILE A 65 -17.69 -30.55 -16.30
N ILE A 66 -18.67 -29.65 -16.20
CA ILE A 66 -18.45 -28.20 -16.36
C ILE A 66 -17.47 -27.68 -15.30
N GLN A 67 -17.65 -28.08 -14.04
CA GLN A 67 -16.77 -27.67 -12.96
C GLN A 67 -15.34 -28.22 -13.14
N GLN A 68 -15.20 -29.51 -13.47
CA GLN A 68 -13.90 -30.15 -13.69
C GLN A 68 -13.16 -29.55 -14.89
N SER A 69 -13.87 -29.27 -16.00
CA SER A 69 -13.29 -28.64 -17.19
C SER A 69 -12.84 -27.21 -16.92
N SER A 70 -13.60 -26.43 -16.16
CA SER A 70 -13.22 -25.08 -15.74
C SER A 70 -11.96 -25.10 -14.86
N LEU A 71 -11.88 -26.00 -13.88
CA LEU A 71 -10.71 -26.15 -13.00
C LEU A 71 -9.47 -26.61 -13.77
N LEU A 72 -9.61 -27.59 -14.67
CA LEU A 72 -8.51 -28.05 -15.52
C LEU A 72 -8.03 -26.97 -16.47
N LYS A 73 -8.93 -26.17 -17.05
CA LYS A 73 -8.56 -25.05 -17.91
C LYS A 73 -7.83 -23.96 -17.12
N ALA A 74 -8.34 -23.58 -15.94
CA ALA A 74 -7.68 -22.62 -15.06
C ALA A 74 -6.29 -23.12 -14.62
N GLY A 75 -6.17 -24.39 -14.26
CA GLY A 75 -4.90 -25.02 -13.91
C GLY A 75 -3.92 -25.05 -15.08
N HIS A 76 -4.39 -25.42 -16.27
CA HIS A 76 -3.61 -25.39 -17.51
C HIS A 76 -3.09 -23.97 -17.82
N ASP A 77 -3.95 -22.95 -17.71
CA ASP A 77 -3.56 -21.57 -18.02
C ASP A 77 -2.62 -21.00 -16.94
N MET A 78 -2.86 -21.29 -15.65
CA MET A 78 -1.96 -20.90 -14.57
C MET A 78 -0.58 -21.56 -14.68
N LEU A 79 -0.53 -22.85 -15.04
CA LEU A 79 0.73 -23.55 -15.26
C LEU A 79 1.40 -23.08 -16.55
N GLY A 80 0.62 -22.81 -17.60
CA GLY A 80 1.08 -22.23 -18.85
C GLY A 80 1.75 -20.87 -18.67
N ASP A 81 1.14 -19.98 -17.89
CA ASP A 81 1.68 -18.66 -17.57
C ASP A 81 2.92 -18.73 -16.68
N ARG A 82 2.97 -19.70 -15.74
CA ARG A 82 4.13 -19.91 -14.87
C ARG A 82 5.30 -20.57 -15.58
N LEU A 83 5.04 -21.53 -16.47
CA LEU A 83 6.05 -22.29 -17.19
C LEU A 83 6.39 -21.69 -18.55
N GLY A 84 5.66 -20.67 -19.00
CA GLY A 84 5.94 -19.91 -20.22
C GLY A 84 5.54 -20.59 -21.53
N PHE A 85 4.75 -21.67 -21.51
CA PHE A 85 4.33 -22.39 -22.72
C PHE A 85 3.09 -21.78 -23.41
N THR A 86 2.35 -20.89 -22.73
CA THR A 86 1.21 -20.17 -23.33
C THR A 86 1.63 -19.03 -24.26
N ILE A 87 2.90 -18.61 -24.20
CA ILE A 87 3.45 -17.54 -25.04
C ILE A 87 4.39 -18.19 -26.05
N ASP A 88 4.01 -18.22 -27.33
CA ASP A 88 4.96 -18.51 -28.39
C ASP A 88 5.97 -17.37 -28.43
N PHE A 89 7.21 -17.62 -27.97
CA PHE A 89 8.26 -16.62 -27.92
C PHE A 89 8.59 -16.04 -29.30
N GLU A 90 8.44 -16.84 -30.35
CA GLU A 90 8.66 -16.36 -31.72
C GLU A 90 7.57 -15.35 -32.10
N GLU A 91 6.31 -15.68 -31.82
CA GLU A 91 5.17 -14.77 -32.05
C GLU A 91 5.29 -13.49 -31.20
N TRP A 92 5.66 -13.63 -29.92
CA TRP A 92 5.88 -12.51 -29.02
C TRP A 92 7.04 -11.63 -29.49
N PHE A 93 8.14 -12.22 -29.97
CA PHE A 93 9.30 -11.44 -30.44
C PHE A 93 8.99 -10.72 -31.76
N GLU A 94 8.21 -11.32 -32.64
CA GLU A 94 7.69 -10.62 -33.82
C GLU A 94 6.85 -9.41 -33.40
N ASP A 95 5.91 -9.59 -32.46
CA ASP A 95 5.08 -8.48 -31.98
C ASP A 95 5.91 -7.40 -31.26
N PHE A 96 6.97 -7.81 -30.59
CA PHE A 96 7.96 -6.94 -29.95
C PHE A 96 8.83 -6.18 -30.98
N GLU A 97 9.16 -6.81 -32.11
CA GLU A 97 9.81 -6.14 -33.25
C GLU A 97 8.85 -5.17 -33.96
N TYR A 98 7.55 -5.48 -33.97
CA TYR A 98 6.48 -4.72 -34.61
C TYR A 98 5.57 -4.00 -33.60
N GLU A 99 4.25 -4.16 -33.70
CA GLU A 99 3.28 -3.61 -32.76
C GLU A 99 2.56 -4.80 -32.09
N PHE A 100 2.49 -4.77 -30.76
CA PHE A 100 1.65 -5.70 -30.01
C PHE A 100 0.19 -5.54 -30.42
N GLN A 101 -0.41 -6.62 -30.93
CA GLN A 101 -1.81 -6.59 -31.34
C GLN A 101 -2.69 -6.35 -30.11
N LYS A 102 -3.39 -5.22 -30.10
CA LYS A 102 -4.26 -4.82 -28.96
C LYS A 102 -5.47 -5.73 -28.76
N ASN A 103 -5.78 -6.59 -29.73
CA ASN A 103 -6.97 -7.45 -29.72
C ASN A 103 -6.54 -8.92 -29.90
N LEU A 104 -6.50 -9.69 -28.81
CA LEU A 104 -6.45 -11.16 -28.86
C LEU A 104 -7.87 -11.73 -28.71
N PRO A 105 -8.26 -12.80 -29.44
CA PRO A 105 -7.56 -13.47 -30.54
C PRO A 105 -8.33 -13.30 -31.88
N SER A 106 -7.73 -12.66 -32.88
CA SER A 106 -8.15 -12.88 -34.26
C SER A 106 -7.55 -14.21 -34.73
N THR A 107 -8.37 -15.09 -35.30
CA THR A 107 -7.97 -16.42 -35.78
C THR A 107 -6.95 -16.38 -36.94
N LYS A 108 -6.58 -15.20 -37.44
CA LYS A 108 -5.52 -15.01 -38.45
C LYS A 108 -4.73 -13.73 -38.17
N LYS A 109 -3.41 -13.88 -37.94
CA LYS A 109 -2.45 -12.77 -37.85
C LYS A 109 -2.38 -12.06 -39.23
N PRO A 110 -2.54 -10.74 -39.32
CA PRO A 110 -2.32 -10.01 -40.57
C PRO A 110 -0.86 -10.16 -41.02
N ALA A 111 -0.62 -10.16 -42.33
CA ALA A 111 0.73 -10.19 -42.90
C ALA A 111 1.60 -9.06 -42.32
N THR A 112 2.87 -9.34 -42.04
CA THR A 112 3.84 -8.42 -41.42
C THR A 112 3.95 -7.07 -42.14
N SER A 113 3.69 -7.03 -43.45
CA SER A 113 3.65 -5.80 -44.26
C SER A 113 2.51 -4.82 -43.90
N LYS A 114 1.51 -5.25 -43.14
CA LYS A 114 0.35 -4.43 -42.73
C LYS A 114 0.42 -3.93 -41.28
N LEU A 115 1.42 -4.35 -40.50
CA LEU A 115 1.57 -3.92 -39.11
C LEU A 115 2.18 -2.53 -39.05
N LYS A 116 1.57 -1.62 -38.27
CA LYS A 116 2.10 -0.27 -38.11
C LYS A 116 3.32 -0.30 -37.19
N PRO A 117 4.43 0.35 -37.58
CA PRO A 117 5.61 0.44 -36.72
C PRO A 117 5.33 1.30 -35.46
N TRP A 118 5.55 0.78 -34.24
CA TRP A 118 5.60 1.60 -33.01
C TRP A 118 6.92 2.40 -32.88
N GLY A 119 6.84 3.72 -32.67
CA GLY A 119 7.93 4.56 -32.16
C GLY A 119 9.04 4.92 -33.16
N LYS A 120 9.87 3.96 -33.58
CA LYS A 120 11.04 4.17 -34.47
C LYS A 120 10.84 3.56 -35.86
N GLU A 121 11.53 4.07 -36.87
CA GLU A 121 11.59 3.46 -38.21
C GLU A 121 12.00 1.98 -38.13
N VAL A 122 11.46 1.13 -39.02
CA VAL A 122 11.73 -0.33 -39.03
C VAL A 122 13.22 -0.64 -39.10
N ALA A 123 13.99 0.22 -39.75
CA ALA A 123 15.43 0.11 -39.88
C ALA A 123 16.20 0.21 -38.56
N ASN A 124 15.67 0.84 -37.51
CA ASN A 124 16.38 1.11 -36.25
C ASN A 124 15.84 0.28 -35.07
N ARG A 125 15.33 -0.92 -35.37
CA ARG A 125 14.59 -1.77 -34.42
C ARG A 125 15.37 -2.97 -33.93
N PRO A 126 14.95 -3.56 -32.80
CA PRO A 126 15.57 -4.76 -32.30
C PRO A 126 15.50 -5.91 -33.31
N LYS A 127 16.50 -6.79 -33.25
CA LYS A 127 16.61 -7.99 -34.08
C LYS A 127 17.10 -9.14 -33.20
N LYS A 128 16.68 -10.37 -33.50
CA LYS A 128 17.31 -11.57 -32.94
C LYS A 128 17.78 -12.53 -34.01
N LEU A 129 18.75 -13.35 -33.63
CA LEU A 129 19.21 -14.52 -34.37
C LEU A 129 19.25 -15.69 -33.40
N ASN A 130 18.52 -16.76 -33.71
CA ASN A 130 18.55 -17.97 -32.91
C ASN A 130 19.88 -18.69 -33.14
N LEU A 131 20.64 -18.94 -32.07
CA LEU A 131 21.92 -19.65 -32.11
C LEU A 131 21.77 -21.16 -31.89
N LEU A 132 20.58 -21.60 -31.43
CA LEU A 132 20.18 -22.99 -31.32
C LEU A 132 18.93 -23.22 -32.16
N THR A 133 18.82 -24.41 -32.76
CA THR A 133 17.55 -24.85 -33.37
C THR A 133 16.52 -25.14 -32.28
N LYS A 134 15.22 -25.09 -32.61
CA LYS A 134 14.14 -25.39 -31.65
C LYS A 134 14.27 -26.78 -31.02
N GLU A 135 14.77 -27.75 -31.80
CA GLU A 135 15.00 -29.13 -31.34
C GLU A 135 16.13 -29.20 -30.31
N GLN A 136 17.26 -28.53 -30.58
CA GLN A 136 18.39 -28.45 -29.65
C GLN A 136 18.03 -27.69 -28.37
N ALA A 137 17.21 -26.65 -28.47
CA ALA A 137 16.72 -25.91 -27.31
C ALA A 137 15.80 -26.77 -26.44
N ARG A 138 14.97 -27.63 -27.05
CA ARG A 138 14.09 -28.57 -26.34
C ARG A 138 14.89 -29.64 -25.59
N GLU A 139 15.93 -30.17 -26.21
CA GLU A 139 16.82 -31.15 -25.58
C GLU A 139 17.57 -30.55 -24.38
N LYS A 140 18.06 -29.31 -24.54
CA LYS A 140 18.87 -28.64 -23.51
C LYS A 140 18.07 -27.92 -22.44
N GLY A 141 16.76 -27.73 -22.64
CA GLY A 141 15.87 -27.00 -21.73
C GLY A 141 16.06 -25.48 -21.73
N TYR A 142 16.87 -24.92 -22.63
CA TYR A 142 17.08 -23.48 -22.77
C TYR A 142 17.33 -23.08 -24.22
N MET A 143 16.99 -21.84 -24.55
CA MET A 143 17.25 -21.22 -25.85
C MET A 143 18.41 -20.24 -25.76
N LYS A 144 19.16 -20.08 -26.84
CA LYS A 144 20.26 -19.12 -26.95
C LYS A 144 20.05 -18.25 -28.18
N ILE A 145 20.02 -16.94 -27.98
CA ILE A 145 19.80 -15.96 -29.05
C ILE A 145 20.92 -14.93 -29.03
N ARG A 146 21.25 -14.42 -30.22
CA ARG A 146 21.97 -13.15 -30.35
C ARG A 146 20.93 -12.05 -30.58
N PHE A 147 21.01 -10.99 -29.81
CA PHE A 147 20.06 -9.88 -29.80
C PHE A 147 20.80 -8.58 -30.14
N TRP A 148 20.16 -7.74 -30.97
CA TRP A 148 20.59 -6.38 -31.27
C TRP A 148 19.48 -5.45 -30.82
N LYS A 149 19.83 -4.40 -30.08
CA LYS A 149 18.88 -3.33 -29.68
C LYS A 149 18.49 -2.47 -30.89
N ASP A 150 19.47 -2.18 -31.74
CA ASP A 150 19.30 -1.52 -33.03
C ASP A 150 19.98 -2.36 -34.11
N ARG A 151 19.22 -2.80 -35.11
CA ARG A 151 19.74 -3.63 -36.21
C ARG A 151 20.81 -2.95 -37.07
N THR A 152 20.91 -1.62 -37.04
CA THR A 152 21.94 -0.86 -37.79
C THR A 152 23.31 -0.94 -37.12
N VAL A 153 23.36 -1.16 -35.81
CA VAL A 153 24.59 -1.18 -35.03
C VAL A 153 25.00 -2.62 -34.77
N GLU A 154 25.67 -3.22 -35.75
CA GLU A 154 26.08 -4.64 -35.69
C GLU A 154 27.01 -4.94 -34.50
N LYS A 155 27.77 -3.94 -34.04
CA LYS A 155 28.70 -4.04 -32.90
C LYS A 155 28.02 -4.13 -31.53
N ASP A 156 26.75 -3.74 -31.40
CA ASP A 156 26.00 -3.74 -30.13
C ASP A 156 25.20 -5.04 -29.92
N SER A 157 25.75 -6.15 -30.43
CA SER A 157 25.11 -7.46 -30.32
C SER A 157 25.39 -8.10 -28.97
N GLU A 158 24.35 -8.56 -28.29
CA GLU A 158 24.45 -9.26 -27.01
C GLU A 158 23.97 -10.70 -27.18
N VAL A 159 24.57 -11.64 -26.46
CA VAL A 159 24.14 -13.05 -26.47
C VAL A 159 23.37 -13.32 -25.19
N LEU A 160 22.12 -13.74 -25.35
CA LEU A 160 21.21 -14.07 -24.25
C LEU A 160 20.92 -15.58 -24.26
N ALA A 161 20.77 -16.15 -23.07
CA ALA A 161 20.41 -17.54 -22.88
C ALA A 161 19.43 -17.70 -21.72
N GLY A 162 18.52 -18.65 -21.84
CA GLY A 162 17.55 -18.97 -20.80
C GLY A 162 16.32 -19.67 -21.37
N THR A 163 15.34 -19.88 -20.50
CA THR A 163 13.97 -20.25 -20.92
C THR A 163 13.34 -19.09 -21.69
N TYR A 164 12.26 -19.35 -22.43
CA TYR A 164 11.57 -18.30 -23.20
C TYR A 164 11.07 -17.15 -22.31
N THR A 165 10.63 -17.45 -21.09
CA THR A 165 10.22 -16.44 -20.10
C THR A 165 11.38 -15.59 -19.62
N GLU A 166 12.52 -16.22 -19.31
CA GLU A 166 13.73 -15.51 -18.90
C GLU A 166 14.27 -14.64 -20.03
N LEU A 167 14.29 -15.15 -21.27
CA LEU A 167 14.70 -14.38 -22.44
C LEU A 167 13.79 -13.17 -22.65
N ARG A 168 12.47 -13.33 -22.52
CA ARG A 168 11.50 -12.23 -22.58
C ARG A 168 11.81 -11.16 -21.53
N GLN A 169 12.04 -11.57 -20.28
CA GLN A 169 12.32 -10.64 -19.18
C GLN A 169 13.65 -9.91 -19.40
N GLN A 170 14.71 -10.65 -19.76
CA GLN A 170 16.02 -10.10 -20.07
C GLN A 170 15.93 -9.06 -21.20
N LEU A 171 15.19 -9.36 -22.28
CA LEU A 171 14.99 -8.43 -23.39
C LEU A 171 14.29 -7.14 -22.95
N LEU A 172 13.23 -7.24 -22.15
CA LEU A 172 12.53 -6.07 -21.61
C LEU A 172 13.42 -5.22 -20.71
N ASP A 173 14.22 -5.85 -19.85
CA ASP A 173 15.12 -5.15 -18.93
C ASP A 173 16.25 -4.43 -19.70
N ARG A 174 16.80 -5.05 -20.75
CA ARG A 174 17.81 -4.43 -21.62
C ARG A 174 17.27 -3.26 -22.43
N MET A 175 15.99 -3.29 -22.81
CA MET A 175 15.33 -2.15 -23.46
C MET A 175 14.98 -1.02 -22.48
N LYS A 176 14.63 -1.34 -21.23
CA LYS A 176 14.34 -0.33 -20.19
C LYS A 176 15.58 0.42 -19.72
N GLN A 177 16.76 -0.21 -19.75
CA GLN A 177 18.01 0.44 -19.35
C GLN A 177 18.43 1.62 -20.25
N GLN A 178 17.75 1.88 -21.38
CA GLN A 178 18.19 2.87 -22.37
C GLN A 178 17.52 4.25 -22.29
N SER A 179 16.70 4.53 -21.28
CA SER A 179 16.31 5.92 -21.00
C SER A 179 16.23 6.15 -19.51
N VAL A 180 17.26 6.85 -19.03
CA VAL A 180 17.24 7.87 -17.98
C VAL A 180 18.58 7.80 -17.24
N ASP A 181 19.54 8.58 -17.72
CA ASP A 181 20.69 9.08 -16.95
C ASP A 181 20.19 10.13 -15.93
N VAL A 182 19.10 9.85 -15.21
CA VAL A 182 18.80 10.59 -13.98
C VAL A 182 19.69 9.95 -12.94
N GLN A 183 20.60 10.73 -12.40
CA GLN A 183 21.16 10.47 -11.09
C GLN A 183 19.97 10.28 -10.13
N VAL A 184 19.56 9.03 -9.94
CA VAL A 184 18.56 8.68 -8.94
C VAL A 184 19.26 8.91 -7.60
N TYR A 185 19.05 10.09 -7.03
CA TYR A 185 19.37 10.36 -5.64
C TYR A 185 18.33 9.63 -4.78
N GLY A 186 18.44 8.31 -4.74
CA GLY A 186 17.63 7.47 -3.89
C GLY A 186 18.15 7.61 -2.47
N ILE A 187 17.51 8.46 -1.67
CA ILE A 187 17.67 8.37 -0.21
C ILE A 187 17.13 6.99 0.17
N PRO A 188 17.93 6.10 0.79
CA PRO A 188 17.44 4.82 1.26
C PRO A 188 16.19 5.07 2.10
N THR A 189 15.09 4.38 1.82
CA THR A 189 13.84 4.55 2.57
C THR A 189 14.05 4.31 4.07
N THR A 190 15.03 3.50 4.44
CA THR A 190 15.52 3.34 5.82
C THR A 190 16.11 4.61 6.40
N ALA A 191 16.93 5.37 5.66
CA ALA A 191 17.48 6.65 6.09
C ALA A 191 16.41 7.75 6.19
N TYR A 192 15.50 7.85 5.20
CA TYR A 192 14.37 8.80 5.26
C TYR A 192 13.36 8.47 6.38
N GLN A 193 13.11 7.18 6.62
CA GLN A 193 12.30 6.76 7.77
C GLN A 193 13.04 7.01 9.08
N GLN A 194 14.36 6.86 9.14
CA GLN A 194 15.15 7.16 10.34
C GLN A 194 15.04 8.63 10.77
N GLU A 195 15.05 9.57 9.83
CA GLU A 195 14.93 11.02 10.11
C GLU A 195 13.57 11.40 10.73
N VAL A 196 12.50 10.68 10.41
CA VAL A 196 11.12 11.09 10.74
C VAL A 196 10.46 10.19 11.80
N LYS A 197 10.82 8.90 11.86
CA LYS A 197 10.13 7.85 12.63
C LYS A 197 10.59 7.76 14.09
N PHE A 198 11.80 8.25 14.39
CA PHE A 198 12.43 8.06 15.71
C PHE A 198 12.55 9.32 16.57
N VAL A 199 11.98 10.44 16.12
CA VAL A 199 11.98 11.70 16.86
C VAL A 199 10.80 11.71 17.84
N PRO A 200 11.02 11.99 19.15
CA PRO A 200 9.96 12.08 20.13
C PRO A 200 8.89 13.12 19.76
N GLN A 201 7.63 12.82 20.03
CA GLN A 201 6.50 13.67 19.67
C GLN A 201 5.72 14.08 20.92
N VAL A 202 5.51 15.38 21.08
CA VAL A 202 4.63 15.93 22.12
C VAL A 202 3.24 16.15 21.52
N ILE A 203 2.21 15.72 22.24
CA ILE A 203 0.81 15.91 21.89
C ILE A 203 0.13 16.69 23.02
N LEU A 204 -0.53 17.79 22.67
CA LEU A 204 -1.36 18.56 23.60
C LEU A 204 -2.83 18.29 23.33
N PHE A 205 -3.61 18.15 24.40
CA PHE A 205 -5.03 17.86 24.35
C PHE A 205 -5.82 19.00 24.99
N PHE A 206 -6.89 19.37 24.30
CA PHE A 206 -7.83 20.39 24.70
C PHE A 206 -9.24 19.82 24.63
N VAL A 207 -10.09 20.18 25.59
CA VAL A 207 -11.47 19.72 25.69
C VAL A 207 -12.36 20.91 26.02
N GLU A 208 -13.55 20.95 25.44
CA GLU A 208 -14.61 21.88 25.81
C GLU A 208 -15.04 21.65 27.26
N ASP A 209 -15.27 22.73 28.01
CA ASP A 209 -15.77 22.62 29.38
C ASP A 209 -17.19 22.06 29.36
N VAL A 210 -17.51 21.18 30.30
CA VAL A 210 -18.81 20.46 30.33
C VAL A 210 -19.99 21.43 30.37
N GLU A 211 -19.82 22.59 31.01
CA GLU A 211 -20.83 23.66 31.13
C GLU A 211 -21.14 24.34 29.79
N ASP A 212 -20.17 24.37 28.87
CA ASP A 212 -20.29 25.02 27.55
C ASP A 212 -20.83 24.04 26.47
N VAL A 213 -20.97 22.74 26.79
CA VAL A 213 -21.42 21.74 25.83
C VAL A 213 -22.92 21.87 25.57
N GLU A 214 -23.28 22.10 24.31
CA GLU A 214 -24.68 22.16 23.89
C GLU A 214 -25.42 20.83 24.17
N PRO A 215 -26.64 20.87 24.75
CA PRO A 215 -27.41 19.65 25.01
C PRO A 215 -27.61 18.79 23.76
N GLY A 216 -27.31 17.49 23.88
CA GLY A 216 -27.42 16.52 22.78
C GLY A 216 -26.20 16.46 21.86
N TRP A 217 -25.12 17.17 22.19
CA TRP A 217 -23.82 17.07 21.51
C TRP A 217 -22.73 16.52 22.41
N GLU A 218 -21.69 15.95 21.78
CA GLU A 218 -20.46 15.57 22.47
C GLU A 218 -19.52 16.78 22.61
N PRO A 219 -18.70 16.83 23.68
CA PRO A 219 -17.71 17.89 23.87
C PRO A 219 -16.76 18.02 22.67
N VAL A 220 -16.42 19.24 22.31
CA VAL A 220 -15.46 19.48 21.24
C VAL A 220 -14.02 19.25 21.72
N TYR A 221 -13.27 18.46 20.96
CA TYR A 221 -11.85 18.20 21.23
C TYR A 221 -10.92 19.02 20.34
N GLY A 222 -9.83 19.52 20.92
CA GLY A 222 -8.69 20.11 20.21
C GLY A 222 -7.44 19.29 20.45
N ARG A 223 -6.65 19.05 19.40
CA ARG A 223 -5.35 18.39 19.52
C ARG A 223 -4.39 18.95 18.51
N PHE A 224 -3.15 19.17 18.93
CA PHE A 224 -2.04 19.36 18.02
C PHE A 224 -0.79 18.72 18.59
N SER A 225 0.20 18.54 17.73
CA SER A 225 1.45 17.91 18.10
C SER A 225 2.62 18.57 17.40
N PHE A 226 3.79 18.44 18.02
CA PHE A 226 5.07 18.84 17.46
C PHE A 226 6.12 17.82 17.85
N ARG A 227 7.20 17.76 17.06
CA ARG A 227 8.35 16.91 17.35
C ARG A 227 9.37 17.68 18.16
N VAL A 228 10.02 17.00 19.09
CA VAL A 228 11.07 17.59 19.93
C VAL A 228 12.32 17.76 19.08
N ASN A 229 12.74 19.00 18.87
CA ASN A 229 13.88 19.35 18.05
C ASN A 229 15.20 18.94 18.74
N GLY A 230 16.14 18.42 17.95
CA GLY A 230 17.46 17.99 18.42
C GLY A 230 17.48 16.71 19.26
N GLU A 231 16.35 16.03 19.40
CA GLU A 231 16.22 14.81 20.22
C GLU A 231 15.81 13.61 19.37
N THR A 232 16.23 12.44 19.81
CA THR A 232 15.89 11.12 19.27
C THR A 232 15.39 10.23 20.40
N TYR A 233 14.78 9.10 20.06
CA TYR A 233 14.26 8.14 21.04
C TYR A 233 15.27 7.67 22.10
N ASN A 234 16.57 7.68 21.78
CA ASN A 234 17.66 7.26 22.66
C ASN A 234 18.40 8.42 23.36
N THR A 235 18.14 9.67 22.99
CA THR A 235 18.77 10.85 23.60
C THR A 235 17.83 11.58 24.55
N ILE A 236 16.51 11.52 24.29
CA ILE A 236 15.50 12.09 25.18
C ILE A 236 15.55 11.43 26.57
N ASN A 237 15.67 12.25 27.61
CA ASN A 237 15.75 11.78 29.00
C ASN A 237 14.70 12.45 29.89
N GLN A 238 14.60 12.01 31.15
CA GLN A 238 13.61 12.52 32.09
C GLN A 238 13.79 14.01 32.40
N ALA A 239 15.04 14.50 32.51
CA ALA A 239 15.32 15.91 32.75
C ALA A 239 14.78 16.79 31.61
N ARG A 240 14.98 16.34 30.36
CA ARG A 240 14.45 17.01 29.18
C ARG A 240 12.93 16.98 29.12
N ALA A 241 12.31 15.84 29.45
CA ALA A 241 10.87 15.72 29.55
C ALA A 241 10.28 16.69 30.61
N LEU A 242 10.94 16.82 31.77
CA LEU A 242 10.53 17.76 32.81
C LEU A 242 10.67 19.23 32.37
N GLN A 243 11.72 19.57 31.63
CA GLN A 243 11.86 20.90 31.02
C GLN A 243 10.72 21.21 30.05
N LEU A 244 10.36 20.24 29.19
CA LEU A 244 9.22 20.37 28.28
C LEU A 244 7.92 20.54 29.06
N ALA A 245 7.68 19.72 30.08
CA ALA A 245 6.51 19.84 30.95
C ALA A 245 6.43 21.23 31.60
N THR A 246 7.53 21.75 32.15
CA THR A 246 7.57 23.07 32.78
C THR A 246 7.20 24.18 31.79
N LYS A 247 7.76 24.15 30.58
CA LYS A 247 7.46 25.14 29.55
C LYS A 247 6.03 25.02 29.02
N ILE A 248 5.52 23.80 28.85
CA ILE A 248 4.11 23.60 28.48
C ILE A 248 3.20 24.16 29.57
N ASN A 249 3.55 23.98 30.85
CA ASN A 249 2.77 24.51 31.96
C ASN A 249 2.72 26.04 31.91
N GLN A 250 3.87 26.69 31.71
CA GLN A 250 3.96 28.15 31.56
C GLN A 250 3.13 28.68 30.38
N GLN A 251 3.10 27.95 29.25
CA GLN A 251 2.41 28.43 28.05
C GLN A 251 0.90 28.11 28.03
N PHE A 252 0.52 26.98 28.61
CA PHE A 252 -0.82 26.39 28.47
C PHE A 252 -1.49 25.95 29.77
N GLY A 253 -0.73 25.68 30.83
CA GLY A 253 -1.21 25.06 32.07
C GLY A 253 -1.53 26.03 33.22
N GLU A 254 -0.96 27.23 33.22
CA GLU A 254 -1.18 28.23 34.30
C GLU A 254 -2.65 28.57 34.54
N GLY A 255 -3.00 28.81 35.82
CA GLY A 255 -4.36 29.14 36.25
C GLY A 255 -5.37 28.04 35.92
N VAL A 256 -6.47 28.38 35.26
CA VAL A 256 -7.46 27.40 34.77
C VAL A 256 -7.00 26.67 33.51
N GLY A 257 -5.94 27.12 32.84
CA GLY A 257 -5.45 26.56 31.58
C GLY A 257 -5.86 27.39 30.36
N TYR A 258 -5.05 27.31 29.31
CA TYR A 258 -5.24 28.11 28.10
C TYR A 258 -6.48 27.69 27.31
N VAL A 259 -7.23 28.67 26.84
CA VAL A 259 -8.43 28.47 26.03
C VAL A 259 -8.11 28.69 24.55
N TRP A 260 -8.20 27.62 23.78
CA TRP A 260 -8.17 27.66 22.33
C TRP A 260 -9.59 27.91 21.78
N ARG A 261 -9.76 29.07 21.16
CA ARG A 261 -10.99 29.46 20.46
C ARG A 261 -11.06 28.78 19.09
N LYS A 262 -11.72 27.63 19.00
CA LYS A 262 -11.92 26.91 17.73
C LYS A 262 -13.01 27.58 16.89
N GLY A 263 -12.84 27.50 15.58
CA GLY A 263 -13.76 28.10 14.62
C GLY A 263 -13.60 27.54 13.21
N LYS A 264 -14.09 28.28 12.21
CA LYS A 264 -14.19 27.80 10.82
C LYS A 264 -12.93 28.07 9.98
N THR A 265 -12.10 29.04 10.39
CA THR A 265 -10.84 29.39 9.72
C THR A 265 -9.77 28.35 10.02
N THR A 266 -9.18 27.79 8.97
CA THR A 266 -8.07 26.84 9.10
C THR A 266 -6.76 27.58 8.96
N ILE A 267 -5.88 27.40 9.94
CA ILE A 267 -4.55 28.00 9.99
C ILE A 267 -3.56 26.85 9.98
N SER A 268 -2.65 26.87 9.01
CA SER A 268 -1.57 25.90 8.91
C SER A 268 -0.24 26.56 9.28
N TYR A 269 0.64 25.80 9.91
CA TYR A 269 2.01 26.23 10.18
C TYR A 269 2.95 25.08 9.90
N THR A 270 3.89 25.29 8.98
CA THR A 270 4.83 24.23 8.58
C THR A 270 6.26 24.73 8.76
N ASP A 271 6.94 24.16 9.76
CA ASP A 271 8.36 24.34 9.99
C ASP A 271 9.01 22.97 10.19
N LYS A 272 9.47 22.37 9.08
CA LYS A 272 10.00 21.01 9.08
C LYS A 272 11.29 20.90 9.89
N GLU A 273 12.14 21.93 9.84
CA GLU A 273 13.44 21.98 10.53
C GLU A 273 13.25 21.88 12.04
N ASN A 274 12.26 22.59 12.58
CA ASN A 274 11.96 22.59 14.02
C ASN A 274 10.89 21.56 14.43
N GLY A 275 10.46 20.67 13.52
CA GLY A 275 9.52 19.59 13.84
C GLY A 275 8.04 19.99 13.94
N TYR A 276 7.64 21.12 13.38
CA TYR A 276 6.25 21.61 13.40
C TYR A 276 5.52 21.37 12.07
N ARG A 277 4.35 20.74 12.16
CA ARG A 277 3.37 20.65 11.07
C ARG A 277 1.97 20.70 11.65
N MET A 278 1.46 21.91 11.86
CA MET A 278 0.20 22.14 12.55
C MET A 278 -0.91 22.52 11.58
N TRP A 279 -2.11 21.98 11.82
CA TRP A 279 -3.34 22.29 11.09
C TRP A 279 -4.42 22.56 12.12
N LEU A 280 -4.71 23.83 12.36
CA LEU A 280 -5.50 24.31 13.48
C LEU A 280 -6.76 25.00 12.96
N ASN A 281 -7.91 24.67 13.54
CA ASN A 281 -9.15 25.39 13.27
C ASN A 281 -9.34 26.44 14.36
N CYS A 282 -9.42 27.72 14.00
CA CYS A 282 -9.49 28.85 14.92
C CYS A 282 -10.65 29.79 14.54
N ARG A 283 -11.09 30.63 15.49
CA ARG A 283 -12.12 31.66 15.22
C ARG A 283 -11.61 32.77 14.31
N SER A 284 -10.35 33.15 14.45
CA SER A 284 -9.71 34.20 13.67
C SER A 284 -8.25 33.86 13.37
N GLN A 285 -7.66 34.57 12.41
CA GLN A 285 -6.22 34.50 12.15
C GLN A 285 -5.39 34.86 13.40
N ALA A 286 -5.80 35.90 14.14
CA ALA A 286 -5.10 36.36 15.34
C ALA A 286 -5.07 35.30 16.44
N ASP A 287 -6.18 34.57 16.65
CA ASP A 287 -6.24 33.49 17.63
C ASP A 287 -5.27 32.35 17.27
N GLY A 288 -5.18 31.99 15.98
CA GLY A 288 -4.23 30.96 15.56
C GLY A 288 -2.78 31.41 15.62
N GLU A 289 -2.49 32.68 15.30
CA GLU A 289 -1.15 33.24 15.46
C GLU A 289 -0.71 33.20 16.93
N SER A 290 -1.59 33.58 17.86
CA SER A 290 -1.33 33.50 19.31
C SER A 290 -1.06 32.05 19.76
N LEU A 291 -1.88 31.10 19.32
CA LEU A 291 -1.72 29.68 19.64
C LEU A 291 -0.39 29.11 19.11
N ILE A 292 -0.04 29.43 17.86
CA ILE A 292 1.22 28.99 17.24
C ILE A 292 2.42 29.59 17.98
N LYS A 293 2.39 30.89 18.30
CA LYS A 293 3.47 31.54 19.06
C LYS A 293 3.72 30.84 20.40
N ARG A 294 2.67 30.50 21.16
CA ARG A 294 2.78 29.73 22.41
C ARG A 294 3.34 28.32 22.18
N ALA A 295 2.91 27.64 21.13
CA ALA A 295 3.43 26.32 20.77
C ALA A 295 4.92 26.34 20.40
N LEU A 296 5.38 27.37 19.69
CA LEU A 296 6.78 27.57 19.34
C LEU A 296 7.63 27.96 20.55
N ALA A 297 7.07 28.76 21.47
CA ALA A 297 7.74 29.17 22.70
C ALA A 297 8.14 27.99 23.61
N ILE A 298 7.44 26.85 23.55
CA ILE A 298 7.82 25.63 24.27
C ILE A 298 9.25 25.18 23.90
N GLN A 299 9.62 25.28 22.62
CA GLN A 299 10.96 24.92 22.16
C GLN A 299 11.90 26.12 22.01
N GLY A 300 11.43 27.33 22.31
CA GLY A 300 12.20 28.57 22.15
C GLY A 300 12.38 29.00 20.69
N VAL A 301 11.48 28.56 19.80
CA VAL A 301 11.55 28.88 18.37
C VAL A 301 10.82 30.20 18.10
N SER A 302 11.42 31.08 17.30
CA SER A 302 10.80 32.34 16.90
C SER A 302 9.70 32.13 15.86
N PHE A 303 8.60 32.87 15.99
CA PHE A 303 7.51 32.81 15.01
C PHE A 303 7.87 33.49 13.68
N ALA A 304 7.85 32.71 12.60
CA ALA A 304 7.98 33.21 11.23
C ALA A 304 6.64 33.23 10.51
N LYS A 305 6.11 34.43 10.20
CA LYS A 305 4.82 34.60 9.51
C LYS A 305 4.79 33.97 8.12
N SER A 306 5.93 33.90 7.43
CA SER A 306 6.07 33.26 6.12
C SER A 306 5.77 31.75 6.12
N LYS A 307 5.88 31.08 7.28
CA LYS A 307 5.58 29.66 7.46
C LYS A 307 4.11 29.38 7.80
N MET A 308 3.28 30.43 7.92
CA MET A 308 1.86 30.36 8.26
C MET A 308 0.97 30.50 7.02
N GLY A 309 0.03 29.58 6.85
CA GLY A 309 -1.04 29.66 5.85
C GLY A 309 -2.40 29.88 6.51
N VAL A 310 -3.27 30.63 5.84
CA VAL A 310 -4.66 30.85 6.27
C VAL A 310 -5.58 30.38 5.15
N ARG A 311 -6.60 29.59 5.50
CA ARG A 311 -7.63 29.12 4.59
C ARG A 311 -8.99 29.30 5.25
N GLU A 312 -9.85 30.03 4.56
CA GLU A 312 -11.26 30.19 4.91
C GLU A 312 -12.14 29.91 3.69
N ASN A 313 -13.42 29.65 3.94
CA ASN A 313 -14.40 29.47 2.88
C ASN A 313 -15.18 30.79 2.73
N ALA A 314 -15.37 31.24 1.49
CA ALA A 314 -16.13 32.45 1.17
C ALA A 314 -17.56 32.39 1.74
N ASP A 315 -18.15 31.19 1.78
CA ASP A 315 -19.44 30.95 2.42
C ASP A 315 -19.33 29.85 3.50
N ALA A 316 -18.70 30.22 4.61
CA ALA A 316 -18.49 29.32 5.74
C ALA A 316 -19.79 28.95 6.47
N SER A 317 -20.87 29.70 6.30
CA SER A 317 -22.16 29.44 6.95
C SER A 317 -22.88 28.27 6.28
N ASN A 318 -22.91 28.24 4.94
CA ASN A 318 -23.52 27.13 4.22
C ASN A 318 -22.61 25.91 4.12
N ALA A 319 -21.29 26.10 3.98
CA ALA A 319 -20.36 24.97 3.89
C ALA A 319 -20.17 24.22 5.21
N TYR A 320 -20.29 24.93 6.35
CA TYR A 320 -20.13 24.39 7.69
C TYR A 320 -21.23 24.95 8.61
N PRO A 321 -22.49 24.53 8.43
CA PRO A 321 -23.60 25.04 9.21
C PRO A 321 -23.45 24.63 10.69
N THR A 322 -23.80 25.54 11.59
CA THR A 322 -23.75 25.30 13.04
C THR A 322 -24.70 24.18 13.45
N ILE A 323 -25.87 24.14 12.81
CA ILE A 323 -26.84 23.05 12.93
C ILE A 323 -26.77 22.24 11.64
N PRO A 324 -26.21 21.02 11.67
CA PRO A 324 -26.09 20.19 10.47
C PRO A 324 -27.47 19.74 9.96
N PRO A 325 -27.62 19.55 8.63
CA PRO A 325 -28.85 19.03 8.07
C PRO A 325 -29.07 17.57 8.50
N THR A 326 -30.32 17.13 8.44
CA THR A 326 -30.72 15.74 8.65
C THR A 326 -30.70 14.97 7.34
N GLU A 327 -30.17 13.75 7.38
CA GLU A 327 -30.17 12.85 6.23
C GLU A 327 -30.65 11.46 6.68
N THR A 328 -31.29 10.72 5.77
CA THR A 328 -31.69 9.34 6.02
C THR A 328 -30.46 8.44 5.94
N ILE A 329 -29.97 7.98 7.09
CA ILE A 329 -28.87 7.03 7.18
C ILE A 329 -29.45 5.71 7.71
N TYR A 330 -29.32 4.65 6.92
CA TYR A 330 -29.82 3.32 7.28
C TYR A 330 -31.31 3.31 7.67
N GLY A 331 -32.15 3.95 6.85
CA GLY A 331 -33.61 4.01 7.04
C GLY A 331 -34.07 4.91 8.20
N LYS A 332 -33.17 5.58 8.91
CA LYS A 332 -33.49 6.50 10.00
C LYS A 332 -33.02 7.91 9.67
N GLN A 333 -33.86 8.90 9.96
CA GLN A 333 -33.46 10.32 9.89
C GLN A 333 -32.46 10.61 11.00
N LYS A 334 -31.24 11.00 10.64
CA LYS A 334 -30.18 11.35 11.59
C LYS A 334 -29.55 12.69 11.21
N ARG A 335 -29.25 13.52 12.21
CA ARG A 335 -28.46 14.74 12.00
C ARG A 335 -27.03 14.37 11.60
N LEU A 336 -26.50 15.03 10.58
CA LEU A 336 -25.10 14.84 10.19
C LEU A 336 -24.14 15.34 11.27
N PRO A 337 -22.89 14.83 11.32
CA PRO A 337 -21.88 15.33 12.25
C PRO A 337 -21.54 16.80 12.01
N ARG A 338 -21.36 17.55 13.10
CA ARG A 338 -21.01 18.98 13.05
C ARG A 338 -19.55 19.15 12.57
N ARG A 339 -19.35 19.76 11.41
CA ARG A 339 -18.02 20.02 10.84
C ARG A 339 -17.51 21.38 11.30
N LYS A 340 -16.24 21.45 11.73
CA LYS A 340 -15.58 22.68 12.23
C LYS A 340 -16.45 23.45 13.26
N PRO A 341 -16.84 22.79 14.37
CA PRO A 341 -17.64 23.43 15.40
C PRO A 341 -16.93 24.67 15.97
N ILE A 342 -17.72 25.71 16.25
CA ILE A 342 -17.26 26.89 16.99
C ILE A 342 -17.41 26.56 18.46
N ALA A 343 -16.29 26.49 19.17
CA ALA A 343 -16.24 26.10 20.58
C ALA A 343 -14.99 26.68 21.25
N ASN A 344 -15.04 26.83 22.56
CA ASN A 344 -13.86 27.14 23.37
C ASN A 344 -13.36 25.83 23.98
N VAL A 345 -12.13 25.44 23.65
CA VAL A 345 -11.53 24.22 24.21
C VAL A 345 -10.36 24.58 25.10
N ARG A 346 -10.33 24.05 26.32
CA ARG A 346 -9.34 24.35 27.35
C ARG A 346 -8.27 23.28 27.41
N PHE A 347 -7.03 23.67 27.69
CA PHE A 347 -5.93 22.73 27.86
C PHE A 347 -6.17 21.81 29.06
N VAL A 348 -6.06 20.50 28.83
CA VAL A 348 -6.31 19.48 29.86
C VAL A 348 -5.05 18.69 30.18
N ARG A 349 -4.32 18.24 29.15
CA ARG A 349 -3.17 17.35 29.35
C ARG A 349 -2.19 17.41 28.19
N SER A 350 -0.96 16.95 28.44
CA SER A 350 0.06 16.76 27.41
C SER A 350 0.85 15.47 27.62
N GLU A 351 1.22 14.85 26.50
CA GLU A 351 1.86 13.54 26.47
C GLU A 351 3.09 13.57 25.55
N LEU A 352 4.16 12.91 25.97
CA LEU A 352 5.37 12.69 25.20
C LEU A 352 5.42 11.23 24.74
N HIS A 353 5.34 11.04 23.42
CA HIS A 353 5.48 9.75 22.76
C HIS A 353 6.94 9.55 22.34
N ILE A 354 7.53 8.44 22.77
CA ILE A 354 8.91 8.06 22.48
C ILE A 354 8.88 6.72 21.77
N TRP A 355 9.61 6.60 20.67
CA TRP A 355 9.68 5.33 19.94
C TRP A 355 10.27 4.22 20.82
N GLY A 356 9.67 3.01 20.76
CA GLY A 356 10.09 1.86 21.56
C GLY A 356 9.44 1.78 22.95
N ARG A 357 8.69 2.80 23.37
CA ARG A 357 7.90 2.77 24.61
C ARG A 357 6.40 2.69 24.28
N PRO A 358 5.67 1.67 24.78
CA PRO A 358 4.24 1.53 24.50
C PRO A 358 3.40 2.61 25.20
N GLU A 359 3.78 2.98 26.42
CA GLU A 359 3.10 3.99 27.20
C GLU A 359 3.75 5.37 27.03
N PRO A 360 2.98 6.42 26.69
CA PRO A 360 3.53 7.76 26.63
C PRO A 360 3.89 8.28 28.02
N VAL A 361 4.90 9.13 28.09
CA VAL A 361 5.24 9.85 29.32
C VAL A 361 4.26 11.01 29.46
N VAL A 362 3.50 11.03 30.55
CA VAL A 362 2.54 12.10 30.83
C VAL A 362 3.31 13.31 31.33
N LEU A 363 3.33 14.39 30.55
CA LEU A 363 4.07 15.60 30.92
C LEU A 363 3.27 16.45 31.91
N ILE A 364 2.00 16.69 31.60
CA ILE A 364 1.06 17.44 32.44
C ILE A 364 -0.30 16.77 32.38
N ASP A 365 -0.96 16.68 33.53
CA ASP A 365 -2.39 16.34 33.61
C ASP A 365 -3.08 17.27 34.61
N LYS A 366 -4.06 18.05 34.15
CA LYS A 366 -4.86 18.95 34.97
C LYS A 366 -6.14 18.32 35.52
N VAL A 367 -6.57 17.20 34.97
CA VAL A 367 -7.81 16.52 35.36
C VAL A 367 -7.50 15.37 36.32
N ASN A 368 -6.22 15.18 36.68
CA ASN A 368 -5.73 14.11 37.55
C ASN A 368 -6.21 12.72 37.11
N TYR A 369 -6.39 12.54 35.80
CA TYR A 369 -6.83 11.28 35.22
C TYR A 369 -5.69 10.24 35.21
N ARG A 370 -4.43 10.68 35.12
CA ARG A 370 -3.24 9.85 35.12
C ARG A 370 -2.33 10.18 36.30
N ALA A 371 -2.12 9.19 37.16
CA ALA A 371 -1.30 9.32 38.37
C ALA A 371 0.20 9.54 38.12
N ASN A 372 0.70 9.31 36.90
CA ASN A 372 2.13 9.36 36.55
C ASN A 372 2.56 10.63 35.81
N ALA A 373 1.82 11.74 35.97
CA ALA A 373 2.19 13.03 35.39
C ALA A 373 3.46 13.60 36.03
N LEU A 374 4.37 14.15 35.22
CA LEU A 374 5.57 14.84 35.73
C LEU A 374 5.22 16.13 36.47
N ILE A 375 4.15 16.81 36.04
CA ILE A 375 3.56 17.96 36.72
C ILE A 375 2.06 17.69 36.83
N SER A 376 1.57 17.50 38.06
CA SER A 376 0.15 17.60 38.39
C SER A 376 -0.17 19.05 38.76
N ALA A 377 -1.30 19.55 38.27
CA ALA A 377 -1.80 20.89 38.57
C ALA A 377 -2.87 20.86 39.65
#